data_AF-A0A9D5X3R4-F1
#
_entry.id   AF-A0A9D5X3R4-F1
#
_cell.length_a   1.000
_cell.length_b   1.000
_cell.length_c   1.000
_cell.angle_alpha   90.00
_cell.angle_beta   90.00
_cell.angle_gamma   90.00
#
_symmetry.space_group_name_H-M   'P 1'
#
loop_
_entity.id
_entity.type
_entity.pdbx_description
1 polymer ?
#
loop_
_entity_poly.entity_id
_entity_poly.type
_entity_poly.pdbx_seq_one_letter_code
_entity_poly.pdbx_strand_id
1 'polypeptide(L)'
;MKIVFSDVPVSVELSDKKVSVLEVINNHLFALICSSLLEKDDELRELSFSLWNEDKEIKPEQNILYVDSPLSLPWDDKKLNNKFLEYVSKEINLDEQRRSRIIDAVSVINEEIFQVSSGFNASYELQTEWDMAKYLKMSHFSAEKAGRSFFDNQIEFLNFISDVSFGGAVIFVNLKKFFTQEQYVEWSNQVVFLGIQTLLIETETSIQDNINENKQAIDLLDCSDIISD
;
A
#
# COMPACT_ATOMS: atom_id res chain seq x y z
N MET A 1 -0.07 -8.15 -11.99
CA MET A 1 1.13 -7.31 -12.26
C MET A 1 2.36 -8.19 -12.35
N LYS A 2 3.51 -7.64 -12.73
CA LYS A 2 4.79 -8.35 -12.77
C LYS A 2 5.93 -7.41 -12.39
N ILE A 3 6.80 -7.86 -11.50
CA ILE A 3 8.05 -7.16 -11.16
C ILE A 3 9.19 -7.86 -11.88
N VAL A 4 9.98 -7.11 -12.65
CA VAL A 4 11.14 -7.64 -13.38
C VAL A 4 12.39 -6.91 -12.93
N PHE A 5 13.33 -7.64 -12.35
CA PHE A 5 14.67 -7.13 -12.07
C PHE A 5 15.50 -7.29 -13.34
N SER A 6 16.20 -6.22 -13.76
CA SER A 6 16.91 -6.19 -15.03
C SER A 6 18.30 -6.80 -14.91
N ASP A 7 18.95 -6.58 -13.78
CA ASP A 7 20.34 -6.98 -13.54
C ASP A 7 20.47 -8.41 -13.02
N VAL A 8 19.33 -9.04 -12.69
CA VAL A 8 19.27 -10.46 -12.28
C VAL A 8 18.10 -11.12 -13.01
N PRO A 9 18.19 -12.42 -13.37
CA PRO A 9 17.14 -13.13 -14.10
C PRO A 9 15.95 -13.48 -13.19
N VAL A 10 15.41 -12.48 -12.48
CA VAL A 10 14.34 -12.60 -11.50
C VAL A 10 13.15 -11.80 -11.99
N SER A 11 12.03 -12.49 -12.11
CA SER A 11 10.77 -11.92 -12.55
C SER A 11 9.66 -12.57 -11.75
N VAL A 12 8.90 -11.77 -11.02
CA VAL A 12 7.83 -12.25 -10.14
C VAL A 12 6.48 -11.80 -10.67
N GLU A 13 5.62 -12.76 -11.01
CA GLU A 13 4.23 -12.50 -11.38
C GLU A 13 3.37 -12.36 -10.13
N LEU A 14 2.61 -11.27 -10.07
CA LEU A 14 1.69 -10.95 -8.99
C LEU A 14 0.26 -11.20 -9.42
N SER A 15 -0.46 -11.97 -8.61
CA SER A 15 -1.86 -12.32 -8.82
C SER A 15 -2.71 -11.98 -7.60
N ASP A 16 -4.01 -11.82 -7.83
CA ASP A 16 -5.05 -11.71 -6.80
C ASP A 16 -5.51 -13.08 -6.27
N LYS A 17 -5.13 -14.18 -6.95
CA LYS A 17 -5.54 -15.56 -6.62
C LYS A 17 -4.57 -16.30 -5.72
N LYS A 18 -3.31 -15.86 -5.68
CA LYS A 18 -2.23 -16.47 -4.90
C LYS A 18 -1.26 -15.41 -4.40
N VAL A 19 -0.75 -15.65 -3.19
CA VAL A 19 0.35 -14.87 -2.61
C VAL A 19 1.64 -15.24 -3.35
N SER A 20 2.32 -14.24 -3.88
CA SER A 20 3.61 -14.46 -4.56
C SER A 20 4.72 -14.45 -3.52
N VAL A 21 5.64 -15.40 -3.57
CA VAL A 21 6.75 -15.51 -2.61
C VAL A 21 8.06 -15.59 -3.36
N LEU A 22 8.95 -14.63 -3.11
CA LEU A 22 10.33 -14.65 -3.56
C LEU A 22 11.22 -15.02 -2.38
N GLU A 23 11.67 -16.26 -2.34
CA GLU A 23 12.62 -16.74 -1.34
C GLU A 23 14.04 -16.53 -1.85
N VAL A 24 14.82 -15.69 -1.17
CA VAL A 24 16.20 -15.34 -1.56
C VAL A 24 17.16 -15.96 -0.56
N ILE A 25 17.92 -16.95 -1.01
CA ILE A 25 18.86 -17.72 -0.17
C ILE A 25 20.13 -16.89 0.09
N ASN A 26 20.59 -16.14 -0.91
CA ASN A 26 21.75 -15.26 -0.78
C ASN A 26 21.39 -13.95 -0.05
N ASN A 27 21.90 -13.75 1.16
CA ASN A 27 21.64 -12.56 1.98
C ASN A 27 22.06 -11.23 1.33
N HIS A 28 23.11 -11.23 0.52
CA HIS A 28 23.54 -10.02 -0.19
C HIS A 28 22.53 -9.66 -1.28
N LEU A 29 22.11 -10.63 -2.09
CA LEU A 29 21.07 -10.42 -3.10
C LEU A 29 19.73 -10.01 -2.47
N PHE A 30 19.38 -10.61 -1.33
CA PHE A 30 18.20 -10.21 -0.55
C PHE A 30 18.27 -8.72 -0.18
N ALA A 31 19.43 -8.29 0.35
CA ALA A 31 19.64 -6.89 0.72
C ALA A 31 19.52 -5.96 -0.50
N LEU A 32 20.14 -6.31 -1.64
CA LEU A 32 20.06 -5.53 -2.89
C LEU A 32 18.63 -5.40 -3.42
N ILE A 33 17.86 -6.49 -3.40
CA ILE A 33 16.45 -6.47 -3.84
C ILE A 33 15.63 -5.57 -2.92
N CYS A 34 15.78 -5.73 -1.61
CA CYS A 34 15.06 -4.93 -0.63
C CYS A 34 15.44 -3.44 -0.67
N SER A 35 16.73 -3.11 -0.79
CA SER A 35 17.20 -1.72 -0.89
C SER A 35 16.66 -1.05 -2.16
N SER A 36 16.71 -1.77 -3.29
CA SER A 36 16.27 -1.24 -4.58
C SER A 36 14.77 -1.01 -4.65
N LEU A 37 13.96 -1.91 -4.07
CA LEU A 37 12.50 -1.74 -3.99
C LEU A 37 12.07 -0.60 -3.05
N LEU A 38 12.89 -0.29 -2.04
CA LEU A 38 12.64 0.81 -1.11
C LEU A 38 13.05 2.17 -1.70
N GLU A 39 14.11 2.19 -2.51
CA GLU A 39 14.65 3.39 -3.12
C GLU A 39 13.72 3.94 -4.22
N LYS A 40 13.41 5.23 -4.11
CA LYS A 40 12.46 5.94 -4.99
C LYS A 40 13.15 6.60 -6.16
N ASP A 41 14.45 6.89 -6.03
CA ASP A 41 15.26 7.44 -7.11
C ASP A 41 15.87 6.30 -7.93
N ASP A 42 15.41 6.13 -9.17
CA ASP A 42 15.89 5.10 -10.08
C ASP A 42 17.42 5.15 -10.27
N GLU A 43 18.03 6.34 -10.23
CA GLU A 43 19.48 6.52 -10.41
C GLU A 43 20.31 6.05 -9.20
N LEU A 44 19.68 5.93 -8.03
CA LEU A 44 20.34 5.51 -6.78
C LEU A 44 20.14 4.01 -6.48
N ARG A 45 19.33 3.31 -7.27
CA ARG A 45 19.06 1.88 -7.06
C ARG A 45 20.30 1.05 -7.38
N GLU A 46 20.58 0.09 -6.50
CA GLU A 46 21.64 -0.90 -6.72
C GLU A 46 21.23 -1.98 -7.73
N LEU A 47 19.93 -2.24 -7.86
CA LEU A 47 19.32 -3.10 -8.89
C LEU A 47 18.17 -2.36 -9.58
N SER A 48 18.25 -2.28 -10.90
CA SER A 48 17.19 -1.77 -11.75
C SER A 48 16.03 -2.76 -11.80
N PHE A 49 14.82 -2.28 -11.57
CA PHE A 49 13.61 -3.08 -11.76
C PHE A 49 12.52 -2.26 -12.46
N SER A 50 11.63 -2.96 -13.13
CA SER A 50 10.44 -2.39 -13.77
C SER A 50 9.19 -3.09 -13.26
N LEU A 51 8.10 -2.34 -13.15
CA LEU A 51 6.79 -2.85 -12.76
C LEU A 51 5.86 -2.82 -13.98
N TRP A 52 5.25 -3.96 -14.27
CA TRP A 52 4.39 -4.14 -15.43
C TRP A 52 2.98 -4.51 -14.99
N ASN A 53 1.99 -3.90 -15.65
CA ASN A 53 0.61 -4.33 -15.61
C ASN A 53 0.20 -4.74 -17.02
N GLU A 54 -0.05 -6.04 -17.20
CA GLU A 54 -0.19 -6.64 -18.54
C GLU A 54 1.02 -6.28 -19.41
N ASP A 55 0.83 -5.64 -20.56
CA ASP A 55 1.89 -5.24 -21.49
C ASP A 55 2.38 -3.79 -21.29
N LYS A 56 1.94 -3.14 -20.20
CA LYS A 56 2.26 -1.73 -19.92
C LYS A 56 3.13 -1.59 -18.68
N GLU A 57 4.29 -0.96 -18.86
CA GLU A 57 5.11 -0.51 -17.74
C GLU A 57 4.41 0.63 -16.96
N ILE A 58 4.42 0.52 -15.64
CA ILE A 58 3.78 1.44 -14.71
C ILE A 58 4.76 1.88 -13.63
N LYS A 59 4.54 3.08 -13.10
CA LYS A 59 5.44 3.68 -12.10
C LYS A 59 5.39 2.95 -10.76
N PRO A 60 6.51 2.40 -10.25
CA PRO A 60 6.57 1.74 -8.94
C PRO A 60 6.07 2.63 -7.80
N GLU A 61 6.44 3.91 -7.79
CA GLU A 61 6.15 4.83 -6.68
C GLU A 61 4.65 4.96 -6.40
N GLN A 62 3.82 4.83 -7.45
CA GLN A 62 2.37 4.94 -7.38
C GLN A 62 1.67 3.61 -7.12
N ASN A 63 2.32 2.49 -7.45
CA ASN A 63 1.68 1.17 -7.53
C ASN A 63 2.31 0.13 -6.59
N ILE A 64 3.38 0.44 -5.87
CA ILE A 64 3.97 -0.42 -4.85
C ILE A 64 3.75 0.19 -3.48
N LEU A 65 3.24 -0.62 -2.54
CA LEU A 65 3.25 -0.33 -1.12
C LEU A 65 4.27 -1.26 -0.46
N TYR A 66 5.38 -0.69 -0.01
CA TYR A 66 6.49 -1.45 0.57
C TYR A 66 6.38 -1.46 2.10
N VAL A 67 6.33 -2.65 2.69
CA VAL A 67 6.30 -2.91 4.13
C VAL A 67 7.65 -3.54 4.51
N ASP A 68 8.59 -2.66 4.84
CA ASP A 68 9.96 -2.99 5.22
C ASP A 68 10.06 -3.73 6.55
N SER A 69 9.14 -3.43 7.48
CA SER A 69 9.03 -4.07 8.78
C SER A 69 7.58 -4.47 9.04
N PRO A 70 7.29 -5.77 9.20
CA PRO A 70 5.97 -6.24 9.59
C PRO A 70 5.44 -5.61 10.88
N LEU A 71 6.34 -5.22 11.79
CA LEU A 71 5.97 -4.58 13.07
C LEU A 71 5.50 -3.13 12.91
N SER A 72 5.81 -2.49 11.79
CA SER A 72 5.54 -1.08 11.50
C SER A 72 4.77 -0.93 10.19
N LEU A 73 3.51 -1.37 10.19
CA LEU A 73 2.63 -1.24 9.02
C LEU A 73 2.42 0.24 8.64
N PRO A 74 2.46 0.58 7.34
CA PRO A 74 2.42 1.96 6.86
C PRO A 74 0.99 2.52 6.79
N TRP A 75 0.33 2.61 7.94
CA TRP A 75 -1.01 3.21 8.08
C TRP A 75 -1.06 4.68 7.63
N ASP A 76 0.07 5.39 7.76
CA ASP A 76 0.23 6.79 7.39
C ASP A 76 0.68 7.01 5.94
N ASP A 77 0.81 5.94 5.12
CA ASP A 77 1.21 6.06 3.73
C ASP A 77 0.28 7.02 2.97
N LYS A 78 0.90 8.00 2.30
CA LYS A 78 0.16 9.08 1.63
C LYS A 78 -0.77 8.56 0.54
N LYS A 79 -0.43 7.47 -0.16
CA LYS A 79 -1.25 6.91 -1.24
C LYS A 79 -2.47 6.23 -0.66
N LEU A 80 -2.29 5.44 0.41
CA LEU A 80 -3.40 4.82 1.12
C LEU A 80 -4.33 5.88 1.74
N ASN A 81 -3.77 6.86 2.44
CA ASN A 81 -4.57 7.90 3.09
C ASN A 81 -5.34 8.76 2.09
N ASN A 82 -4.73 9.16 0.97
CA ASN A 82 -5.47 9.92 -0.04
C ASN A 82 -6.63 9.09 -0.61
N LYS A 83 -6.41 7.82 -0.93
CA LYS A 83 -7.47 6.92 -1.40
C LYS A 83 -8.55 6.68 -0.35
N PHE A 84 -8.17 6.57 0.92
CA PHE A 84 -9.10 6.44 2.04
C PHE A 84 -10.03 7.65 2.16
N LEU A 85 -9.47 8.85 2.13
CA LEU A 85 -10.24 10.09 2.19
C LEU A 85 -11.20 10.22 0.99
N GLU A 86 -10.74 9.85 -0.21
CA GLU A 86 -11.57 9.80 -1.41
C GLU A 86 -12.71 8.78 -1.29
N TYR A 87 -12.42 7.59 -0.78
CA TYR A 87 -13.41 6.54 -0.55
C TYR A 87 -14.49 6.98 0.44
N VAL A 88 -14.09 7.48 1.62
CA VAL A 88 -15.02 7.96 2.65
C VAL A 88 -15.84 9.13 2.12
N SER A 89 -15.21 10.06 1.41
CA SER A 89 -15.89 11.18 0.75
C SER A 89 -16.96 10.69 -0.23
N LYS A 90 -16.64 9.68 -1.04
CA LYS A 90 -17.58 9.07 -1.99
C LYS A 90 -18.76 8.43 -1.25
N GLU A 91 -18.50 7.61 -0.23
CA GLU A 91 -19.53 6.93 0.57
C GLU A 91 -20.47 7.91 1.29
N ILE A 92 -19.93 9.04 1.76
CA ILE A 92 -20.75 10.12 2.34
C ILE A 92 -21.67 10.74 1.27
N ASN A 93 -21.14 10.96 0.07
CA ASN A 93 -21.86 11.61 -1.03
C ASN A 93 -22.90 10.71 -1.72
N LEU A 94 -22.85 9.39 -1.54
CA LEU A 94 -23.87 8.46 -2.06
C LEU A 94 -25.24 8.63 -1.39
N ASP A 95 -25.27 9.10 -0.13
CA ASP A 95 -26.50 9.39 0.60
C ASP A 95 -26.85 10.87 0.45
N GLU A 96 -27.80 11.16 -0.45
CA GLU A 96 -28.23 12.54 -0.74
C GLU A 96 -28.77 13.26 0.50
N GLN A 97 -29.47 12.54 1.40
CA GLN A 97 -30.02 13.15 2.60
C GLN A 97 -28.90 13.52 3.59
N ARG A 98 -27.89 12.66 3.74
CA ARG A 98 -26.67 12.97 4.51
C ARG A 98 -25.92 14.15 3.91
N ARG A 99 -25.75 14.16 2.58
CA ARG A 99 -25.09 15.25 1.86
C ARG A 99 -25.80 16.58 2.09
N SER A 100 -27.14 16.62 2.00
CA SER A 100 -27.93 17.82 2.26
C SER A 100 -27.71 18.34 3.68
N ARG A 101 -27.79 17.48 4.71
CA ARG A 101 -27.58 17.89 6.11
C ARG A 101 -26.18 18.46 6.35
N ILE A 102 -25.17 17.92 5.66
CA ILE A 102 -23.80 18.42 5.74
C ILE A 102 -23.70 19.81 5.10
N ILE A 103 -24.29 20.00 3.92
CA ILE A 103 -24.32 21.31 3.24
C ILE A 103 -25.02 22.36 4.10
N ASP A 104 -26.15 22.00 4.73
CA ASP A 104 -26.87 22.90 5.63
C ASP A 104 -25.99 23.32 6.82
N ALA A 105 -25.27 22.36 7.43
CA ALA A 105 -24.34 22.65 8.52
C ALA A 105 -23.16 23.54 8.09
N VAL A 106 -22.61 23.30 6.89
CA VAL A 106 -21.54 24.12 6.30
C VAL A 106 -22.03 25.54 6.02
N SER A 107 -23.28 25.72 5.59
CA SER A 107 -23.87 27.05 5.35
C SER A 107 -23.86 27.90 6.62
N VAL A 108 -24.21 27.31 7.77
CA VAL A 108 -24.17 27.99 9.07
C VAL A 108 -22.76 28.45 9.43
N ILE A 109 -21.74 27.62 9.15
CA ILE A 109 -20.33 28.00 9.39
C ILE A 109 -19.92 29.15 8.45
N ASN A 110 -20.30 29.05 7.18
CA ASN A 110 -19.97 30.06 6.17
C ASN A 110 -20.60 31.42 6.52
N GLU A 111 -21.82 31.45 7.02
CA GLU A 111 -22.50 32.68 7.48
C GLU A 111 -21.69 33.41 8.55
N GLU A 112 -21.16 32.71 9.54
CA GLU A 112 -20.32 33.30 10.60
C GLU A 112 -18.98 33.83 10.05
N ILE A 113 -18.37 33.13 9.09
CA ILE A 113 -17.15 33.60 8.41
C ILE A 113 -17.45 34.88 7.59
N PHE A 114 -18.60 34.93 6.91
CA PHE A 114 -19.01 36.10 6.13
C PHE A 114 -19.28 37.32 7.01
N GLN A 115 -19.89 37.13 8.18
CA GLN A 115 -20.10 38.23 9.14
C GLN A 115 -18.77 38.91 9.48
N VAL A 116 -17.71 38.15 9.76
CA VAL A 116 -16.40 38.70 10.09
C VAL A 116 -15.71 39.31 8.87
N SER A 117 -15.68 38.59 7.74
CA SER A 117 -14.96 39.04 6.54
C SER A 117 -15.59 40.25 5.86
N SER A 118 -16.88 40.50 6.07
CA SER A 118 -17.57 41.71 5.59
C SER A 118 -16.97 43.01 6.14
N GLY A 119 -16.27 42.93 7.29
CA GLY A 119 -15.57 44.06 7.90
C GLY A 119 -14.17 44.33 7.31
N PHE A 120 -13.70 43.53 6.37
CA PHE A 120 -12.37 43.68 5.79
C PHE A 120 -12.36 44.59 4.56
N ASN A 121 -11.22 45.23 4.30
CA ASN A 121 -11.08 46.21 3.21
C ASN A 121 -10.97 45.58 1.80
N ALA A 122 -10.76 44.27 1.72
CA ALA A 122 -10.60 43.54 0.47
C ALA A 122 -11.78 42.58 0.25
N SER A 123 -11.98 42.17 -0.99
CA SER A 123 -12.99 41.17 -1.34
C SER A 123 -12.46 39.76 -1.07
N TYR A 124 -13.22 39.00 -0.28
CA TYR A 124 -12.96 37.59 0.00
C TYR A 124 -14.16 36.75 -0.43
N GLU A 125 -13.89 35.54 -0.90
CA GLU A 125 -14.91 34.59 -1.33
C GLU A 125 -14.56 33.21 -0.77
N LEU A 126 -15.59 32.46 -0.37
CA LEU A 126 -15.47 31.06 -0.01
C LEU A 126 -15.72 30.19 -1.24
N GLN A 127 -15.04 29.06 -1.34
CA GLN A 127 -15.34 28.09 -2.41
C GLN A 127 -16.81 27.69 -2.35
N THR A 128 -17.49 27.72 -3.51
CA THR A 128 -18.92 27.43 -3.65
C THR A 128 -19.25 25.95 -3.52
N GLU A 129 -18.30 25.06 -3.80
CA GLU A 129 -18.46 23.60 -3.66
C GLU A 129 -17.78 23.09 -2.40
N TRP A 130 -18.55 22.42 -1.56
CA TRP A 130 -18.00 21.73 -0.38
C TRP A 130 -17.20 20.49 -0.79
N ASP A 131 -15.96 20.41 -0.32
CA ASP A 131 -15.03 19.32 -0.59
C ASP A 131 -14.83 18.48 0.69
N MET A 132 -15.54 17.35 0.73
CA MET A 132 -15.51 16.45 1.89
C MET A 132 -14.13 15.85 2.14
N ALA A 133 -13.37 15.52 1.10
CA ALA A 133 -12.02 14.97 1.26
C ALA A 133 -11.07 15.97 1.92
N LYS A 134 -11.14 17.25 1.55
CA LYS A 134 -10.39 18.33 2.22
C LYS A 134 -10.81 18.51 3.68
N TYR A 135 -12.11 18.44 3.97
CA TYR A 135 -12.60 18.53 5.34
C TYR A 135 -12.07 17.38 6.22
N LEU A 136 -12.18 16.13 5.75
CA LEU A 136 -11.67 14.96 6.46
C LEU A 136 -10.16 15.06 6.70
N LYS A 137 -9.41 15.58 5.72
CA LYS A 137 -7.97 15.85 5.87
C LYS A 137 -7.69 16.89 6.96
N MET A 138 -8.46 17.98 7.00
CA MET A 138 -8.34 19.03 8.02
C MET A 138 -8.71 18.51 9.41
N SER A 139 -9.67 17.58 9.50
CA SER A 139 -10.07 16.98 10.78
C SER A 139 -9.15 15.86 11.26
N HIS A 140 -8.01 15.63 10.60
CA HIS A 140 -7.08 14.52 10.89
C HIS A 140 -7.77 13.15 10.90
N PHE A 141 -8.75 12.93 10.00
CA PHE A 141 -9.40 11.63 9.88
C PHE A 141 -8.48 10.66 9.13
N SER A 142 -8.04 9.60 9.81
CA SER A 142 -7.12 8.59 9.27
C SER A 142 -7.46 7.19 9.77
N ALA A 143 -6.97 6.17 9.07
CA ALA A 143 -6.99 4.82 9.60
C ALA A 143 -6.03 4.72 10.80
N GLU A 144 -6.44 3.97 11.82
CA GLU A 144 -5.66 3.77 13.04
C GLU A 144 -5.45 2.28 13.32
N LYS A 145 -4.33 1.99 13.98
CA LYS A 145 -4.01 0.65 14.47
C LYS A 145 -4.99 0.28 15.59
N ALA A 146 -5.94 -0.61 15.31
CA ALA A 146 -7.00 -1.01 16.26
C ALA A 146 -6.87 -2.46 16.78
N GLY A 147 -6.02 -3.29 16.18
CA GLY A 147 -5.87 -4.70 16.53
C GLY A 147 -5.18 -4.92 17.88
N ARG A 148 -5.64 -5.93 18.62
CA ARG A 148 -5.15 -6.24 19.99
C ARG A 148 -3.82 -6.98 20.00
N SER A 149 -3.54 -7.76 18.95
CA SER A 149 -2.28 -8.49 18.77
C SER A 149 -1.54 -8.05 17.50
N PHE A 150 -0.30 -8.52 17.33
CA PHE A 150 0.44 -8.34 16.07
C PHE A 150 -0.36 -8.88 14.88
N PHE A 151 -0.89 -10.10 15.01
CA PHE A 151 -1.63 -10.76 13.95
C PHE A 151 -2.92 -10.01 13.60
N ASP A 152 -3.70 -9.60 14.61
CA ASP A 152 -4.94 -8.83 14.37
C ASP A 152 -4.64 -7.55 13.59
N ASN A 153 -3.53 -6.88 13.90
CA ASN A 153 -3.13 -5.68 13.19
C ASN A 153 -2.74 -5.95 11.73
N GLN A 154 -2.20 -7.13 11.40
CA GLN A 154 -1.96 -7.52 10.01
C GLN A 154 -3.29 -7.69 9.28
N ILE A 155 -4.27 -8.37 9.89
CA ILE A 155 -5.60 -8.58 9.29
C ILE A 155 -6.35 -7.25 9.10
N GLU A 156 -6.36 -6.38 10.12
CA GLU A 156 -6.97 -5.05 10.02
C GLU A 156 -6.31 -4.22 8.92
N PHE A 157 -4.99 -4.33 8.74
CA PHE A 157 -4.30 -3.63 7.67
C PHE A 157 -4.67 -4.14 6.28
N LEU A 158 -4.85 -5.45 6.11
CA LEU A 158 -5.38 -6.02 4.87
C LEU A 158 -6.79 -5.51 4.58
N ASN A 159 -7.66 -5.45 5.59
CA ASN A 159 -9.01 -4.90 5.45
C ASN A 159 -8.94 -3.43 5.02
N PHE A 160 -8.06 -2.62 5.62
CA PHE A 160 -7.84 -1.24 5.21
C PHE A 160 -7.39 -1.11 3.75
N ILE A 161 -6.43 -1.92 3.31
CA ILE A 161 -5.98 -1.97 1.90
C ILE A 161 -7.15 -2.27 0.96
N SER A 162 -8.02 -3.20 1.36
CA SER A 162 -9.22 -3.57 0.61
C SER A 162 -10.26 -2.45 0.56
N ASP A 163 -10.56 -1.81 1.69
CA ASP A 163 -11.52 -0.71 1.80
C ASP A 163 -11.16 0.42 0.82
N VAL A 164 -9.88 0.76 0.72
CA VAL A 164 -9.41 1.81 -0.20
C VAL A 164 -9.22 1.33 -1.64
N SER A 165 -9.51 0.05 -1.91
CA SER A 165 -9.32 -0.60 -3.22
C SER A 165 -7.94 -0.29 -3.81
N PHE A 166 -6.89 -0.50 -3.03
CA PHE A 166 -5.52 -0.26 -3.50
C PHE A 166 -5.18 -1.27 -4.60
N GLY A 167 -5.27 -0.81 -5.85
CA GLY A 167 -5.03 -1.64 -7.03
C GLY A 167 -3.56 -1.91 -7.34
N GLY A 168 -2.63 -1.61 -6.41
CA GLY A 168 -1.19 -1.82 -6.54
C GLY A 168 -0.71 -3.12 -5.89
N ALA A 169 0.59 -3.37 -5.96
CA ALA A 169 1.26 -4.47 -5.28
C ALA A 169 1.62 -4.08 -3.83
N VAL A 170 1.36 -4.98 -2.89
CA VAL A 170 1.80 -4.86 -1.49
C VAL A 170 2.97 -5.80 -1.26
N ILE A 171 4.12 -5.26 -0.87
CA ILE A 171 5.35 -6.02 -0.69
C ILE A 171 5.68 -6.09 0.79
N PHE A 172 5.83 -7.30 1.33
CA PHE A 172 6.26 -7.51 2.71
C PHE A 172 7.63 -8.16 2.76
N VAL A 173 8.46 -7.70 3.69
CA VAL A 173 9.78 -8.26 3.94
C VAL A 173 9.75 -9.17 5.18
N ASN A 174 10.16 -10.42 5.02
CA ASN A 174 10.30 -11.41 6.10
C ASN A 174 9.05 -11.57 6.99
N LEU A 175 7.84 -11.44 6.41
CA LEU A 175 6.60 -11.48 7.17
C LEU A 175 6.37 -12.86 7.79
N LYS A 176 6.70 -13.93 7.06
CA LYS A 176 6.46 -15.31 7.52
C LYS A 176 7.10 -15.58 8.88
N LYS A 177 8.26 -14.98 9.18
CA LYS A 177 8.98 -15.19 10.45
C LYS A 177 8.20 -14.74 11.70
N PHE A 178 7.19 -13.89 11.52
CA PHE A 178 6.38 -13.37 12.63
C PHE A 178 5.11 -14.18 12.89
N PHE A 179 4.84 -15.20 12.06
CA PHE A 179 3.63 -16.00 12.15
C PHE A 179 3.90 -17.42 12.60
N THR A 180 2.90 -18.05 13.21
CA THR A 180 2.79 -19.50 13.23
C THR A 180 2.29 -20.01 11.86
N GLN A 181 2.41 -21.32 11.62
CA GLN A 181 1.86 -21.92 10.39
C GLN A 181 0.37 -21.61 10.21
N GLU A 182 -0.41 -21.70 11.29
CA GLU A 182 -1.86 -21.46 11.29
C GLU A 182 -2.16 -19.99 10.95
N GLN A 183 -1.46 -19.05 11.60
CA GLN A 183 -1.59 -17.62 11.32
C GLN A 183 -1.26 -17.30 9.88
N TYR A 184 -0.19 -17.87 9.34
CA TYR A 184 0.18 -17.64 7.96
C TYR A 184 -0.86 -18.19 6.97
N VAL A 185 -1.47 -19.35 7.27
CA VAL A 185 -2.56 -19.89 6.46
C VAL A 185 -3.78 -18.98 6.47
N GLU A 186 -4.19 -18.52 7.65
CA GLU A 186 -5.30 -17.58 7.81
C GLU A 186 -5.04 -16.25 7.08
N TRP A 187 -3.85 -15.66 7.28
CA TRP A 187 -3.45 -14.42 6.61
C TRP A 187 -3.42 -14.57 5.09
N SER A 188 -2.85 -15.67 4.57
CA SER A 188 -2.79 -15.92 3.12
C SER A 188 -4.19 -16.12 2.53
N ASN A 189 -5.09 -16.81 3.23
CA ASN A 189 -6.49 -16.92 2.83
C ASN A 189 -7.16 -15.55 2.75
N GLN A 190 -6.93 -14.68 3.74
CA GLN A 190 -7.49 -13.34 3.77
C GLN A 190 -6.98 -12.48 2.61
N VAL A 191 -5.67 -12.52 2.32
CA VAL A 191 -5.07 -11.81 1.17
C VAL A 191 -5.74 -12.20 -0.15
N VAL A 192 -5.92 -13.50 -0.38
CA VAL A 192 -6.57 -14.02 -1.60
C VAL A 192 -8.05 -13.67 -1.63
N PHE A 193 -8.75 -13.79 -0.50
CA PHE A 193 -10.17 -13.43 -0.41
C PHE A 193 -10.42 -11.95 -0.74
N LEU A 194 -9.55 -11.06 -0.26
CA LEU A 194 -9.60 -9.62 -0.54
C LEU A 194 -9.02 -9.24 -1.91
N GLY A 195 -8.43 -10.19 -2.65
CA GLY A 195 -7.85 -9.96 -3.97
C GLY A 195 -6.62 -9.04 -3.97
N ILE A 196 -5.86 -9.01 -2.88
CA ILE A 196 -4.70 -8.11 -2.74
C ILE A 196 -3.49 -8.73 -3.45
N GLN A 197 -2.98 -8.05 -4.46
CA GLN A 197 -1.75 -8.46 -5.16
C GLN A 197 -0.56 -8.31 -4.22
N THR A 198 -0.04 -9.44 -3.74
CA THR A 198 0.93 -9.45 -2.64
C THR A 198 2.20 -10.19 -3.01
N LEU A 199 3.35 -9.59 -2.68
CA LEU A 199 4.67 -10.19 -2.74
C LEU A 199 5.26 -10.33 -1.34
N LEU A 200 5.68 -11.53 -0.98
CA LEU A 200 6.53 -11.77 0.19
C LEU A 200 7.96 -11.94 -0.27
N ILE A 201 8.87 -11.13 0.26
CA ILE A 201 10.31 -11.28 0.06
C ILE A 201 10.86 -11.91 1.34
N GLU A 202 11.27 -13.15 1.23
CA GLU A 202 11.63 -13.99 2.38
C GLU A 202 13.07 -14.46 2.24
N THR A 203 13.79 -14.57 3.36
CA THR A 203 14.93 -15.49 3.42
C THR A 203 14.43 -16.88 3.82
N GLU A 204 15.34 -17.84 3.99
CA GLU A 204 14.99 -19.16 4.53
C GLU A 204 14.12 -19.04 5.80
N THR A 205 13.00 -19.79 5.79
CA THR A 205 11.96 -19.78 6.82
C THR A 205 11.53 -21.19 7.16
N SER A 206 11.10 -21.42 8.40
CA SER A 206 10.58 -22.71 8.86
C SER A 206 9.10 -22.93 8.55
N ILE A 207 8.40 -21.90 8.06
CA ILE A 207 7.01 -22.02 7.63
C ILE A 207 6.94 -22.85 6.35
N GLN A 208 6.09 -23.88 6.37
CA GLN A 208 5.83 -24.72 5.21
C GLN A 208 5.01 -23.96 4.18
N ASP A 209 5.32 -24.22 2.90
CA ASP A 209 4.63 -23.62 1.77
C ASP A 209 3.11 -23.91 1.83
N ASN A 210 2.31 -22.87 1.62
CA ASN A 210 0.86 -22.95 1.58
C ASN A 210 0.37 -23.14 0.13
N ILE A 211 -0.76 -23.85 -0.04
CA ILE A 211 -1.40 -24.07 -1.35
C ILE A 211 -1.75 -22.76 -2.08
N ASN A 212 -2.01 -21.70 -1.31
CA ASN A 212 -2.31 -20.36 -1.82
C ASN A 212 -1.07 -19.56 -2.21
N GLU A 213 0.11 -20.17 -2.19
CA GLU A 213 1.35 -19.53 -2.63
C GLU A 213 1.70 -19.87 -4.08
N ASN A 214 2.41 -18.93 -4.70
CA ASN A 214 3.27 -19.16 -5.84
C ASN A 214 4.70 -18.78 -5.43
N LYS A 215 5.52 -19.78 -5.09
CA LYS A 215 6.86 -19.59 -4.55
C LYS A 215 7.92 -19.74 -5.64
N GLN A 216 8.83 -18.78 -5.69
CA GLN A 216 10.07 -18.81 -6.47
C GLN A 216 11.24 -18.70 -5.50
N ALA A 217 12.12 -19.70 -5.48
CA ALA A 217 13.36 -19.67 -4.71
C ALA A 217 14.54 -19.33 -5.62
N ILE A 218 15.41 -18.41 -5.17
CA ILE A 218 16.61 -18.01 -5.89
C ILE A 218 17.85 -18.14 -5.01
N ASP A 219 18.87 -18.79 -5.56
CA ASP A 219 20.20 -18.96 -4.98
C ASP A 219 21.25 -18.59 -6.03
N LEU A 220 21.29 -17.30 -6.39
CA LEU A 220 22.34 -16.80 -7.27
C LEU A 220 23.58 -16.60 -6.40
N LEU A 221 24.44 -17.61 -6.41
CA LEU A 221 25.84 -17.48 -6.04
C LEU A 221 26.49 -16.59 -7.11
N ASP A 222 27.12 -15.50 -6.68
CA ASP A 222 27.95 -14.61 -7.50
C ASP A 222 27.24 -13.74 -8.57
N CYS A 223 26.72 -12.57 -8.14
CA CYS A 223 26.52 -11.43 -9.05
C CYS A 223 27.84 -10.71 -9.40
N SER A 224 29.00 -11.32 -9.14
CA SER A 224 30.30 -10.78 -9.57
C SER A 224 30.56 -10.97 -11.06
N ASP A 225 29.80 -11.85 -11.72
CA ASP A 225 29.98 -12.17 -13.15
C ASP A 225 28.95 -11.47 -14.07
N ILE A 226 28.03 -10.69 -13.49
CA ILE A 226 27.01 -9.94 -14.26
C ILE A 226 27.39 -8.46 -14.43
N ILE A 227 28.36 -7.96 -13.64
CA ILE A 227 28.95 -6.62 -13.81
C ILE A 227 30.27 -6.73 -14.58
N SER A 228 30.21 -7.28 -15.78
CA SER A 228 31.29 -7.14 -16.76
C SER A 228 30.73 -7.34 -18.17
N ASP A 229 30.14 -6.26 -18.71
CA ASP A 229 30.43 -5.74 -20.06
C ASP A 229 29.82 -4.33 -20.22
#